data_AF-A0A7J0EGK3-F1
#
_entry.id   AF-A0A7J0EGK3-F1
#
_cell.length_a   1.000
_cell.length_b   1.000
_cell.length_c   1.000
_cell.angle_alpha   90.00
_cell.angle_beta   90.00
_cell.angle_gamma   90.00
#
_symmetry.space_group_name_H-M   'P 1'
#
loop_
_entity.id
_entity.type
_entity.pdbx_description
1 polymer ?
#
loop_
_entity_poly.entity_id
_entity_poly.type
_entity_poly.pdbx_seq_one_letter_code
_entity_poly.pdbx_strand_id
1 'polypeptide(L)'
;MGWGRCMGDGFYKWDGYGLGQPVPLPSLRSPAHGSLVFQNKWCHGSPVHRYGLYALQWIVEVNGKPTPDLDAFVGVTKEINDGEFVRVRTVHLNGKPRVMTLKQDLHYWPTWELRFDPDTAMWRRRTIKALDSSIA
;
A
#
# COMPACT_ATOMS: atom_id res chain seq x y z
N MET A 1 -18.68 -13.92 -0.91
CA MET A 1 -18.08 -14.84 0.08
C MET A 1 -16.66 -15.16 -0.38
N GLY A 2 -15.65 -15.05 0.50
CA GLY A 2 -14.29 -15.54 0.21
C GLY A 2 -13.17 -14.49 0.17
N TRP A 3 -13.10 -13.56 1.14
CA TRP A 3 -11.97 -12.63 1.29
C TRP A 3 -10.92 -13.08 2.31
N GLY A 4 -11.24 -14.07 3.16
CA GLY A 4 -10.49 -14.35 4.40
C GLY A 4 -9.27 -15.26 4.33
N ARG A 5 -8.84 -15.74 3.14
CA ARG A 5 -7.67 -16.66 3.06
C ARG A 5 -6.41 -16.08 2.40
N CYS A 6 -6.50 -14.90 1.78
CA CYS A 6 -5.36 -14.25 1.11
C CYS A 6 -5.00 -12.87 1.69
N MET A 7 -5.80 -12.38 2.65
CA MET A 7 -5.56 -11.16 3.41
C MET A 7 -5.15 -11.64 4.80
N GLY A 8 -3.96 -11.31 5.29
CA GLY A 8 -3.66 -11.46 6.72
C GLY A 8 -4.57 -10.56 7.57
N ASP A 9 -4.19 -10.25 8.81
CA ASP A 9 -5.06 -9.51 9.74
C ASP A 9 -5.34 -8.05 9.35
N GLY A 10 -4.73 -7.54 8.27
CA GLY A 10 -4.94 -6.18 7.80
C GLY A 10 -4.57 -5.95 6.32
N PHE A 11 -5.29 -5.03 5.71
CA PHE A 11 -5.12 -4.57 4.32
C PHE A 11 -5.18 -3.04 4.27
N TYR A 12 -4.31 -2.41 3.50
CA TYR A 12 -4.24 -0.97 3.31
C TYR A 12 -4.36 -0.63 1.82
N LYS A 13 -5.29 0.24 1.46
CA LYS A 13 -5.46 0.73 0.10
C LYS A 13 -4.98 2.17 -0.02
N TRP A 14 -4.06 2.42 -0.94
CA TRP A 14 -3.51 3.75 -1.25
C TRP A 14 -3.40 3.95 -2.76
N ASP A 15 -3.97 5.01 -3.33
CA ASP A 15 -3.92 5.29 -4.79
C ASP A 15 -4.30 4.08 -5.70
N GLY A 16 -5.28 3.29 -5.24
CA GLY A 16 -5.73 2.07 -5.94
C GLY A 16 -4.87 0.84 -5.75
N TYR A 17 -3.86 0.93 -4.89
CA TYR A 17 -2.90 -0.10 -4.57
C TYR A 17 -3.26 -0.83 -3.29
N GLY A 18 -3.37 -2.16 -3.37
CA GLY A 18 -3.69 -3.00 -2.23
C GLY A 18 -2.45 -3.58 -1.57
N LEU A 19 -2.18 -3.13 -0.35
CA LEU A 19 -1.05 -3.53 0.47
C LEU A 19 -1.50 -4.42 1.62
N GLY A 20 -0.78 -5.52 1.80
CA GLY A 20 -0.94 -6.38 2.96
C GLY A 20 0.42 -6.85 3.45
N GLN A 21 0.46 -7.27 4.71
CA GLN A 21 1.57 -8.07 5.20
C GLN A 21 1.63 -9.36 4.38
N PRO A 22 2.80 -9.74 3.82
CA PRO A 22 2.94 -11.04 3.18
C PRO A 22 2.64 -12.11 4.20
N VAL A 23 1.90 -13.12 3.78
CA VAL A 23 1.83 -14.37 4.53
C VAL A 23 3.27 -14.87 4.69
N PRO A 24 3.70 -15.26 5.91
CA PRO A 24 5.04 -15.78 6.13
C PRO A 24 5.22 -17.10 5.38
N LEU A 25 5.62 -16.98 4.11
CA LEU A 25 5.94 -18.10 3.24
C LEU A 25 7.47 -18.25 3.18
N PRO A 26 8.02 -19.43 3.49
CA PRO A 26 9.46 -19.67 3.44
C PRO A 26 10.10 -19.40 2.06
N SER A 27 9.30 -19.48 0.99
CA SER A 27 9.73 -19.24 -0.39
C SER A 27 9.80 -17.76 -0.79
N LEU A 28 9.18 -16.86 -0.02
CA LEU A 28 9.14 -15.44 -0.32
C LEU A 28 10.26 -14.72 0.44
N ARG A 29 11.44 -14.62 -0.18
CA ARG A 29 12.61 -13.98 0.42
C ARG A 29 12.55 -12.47 0.18
N SER A 30 12.32 -11.69 1.24
CA SER A 30 12.47 -10.23 1.18
C SER A 30 13.95 -9.86 0.95
N PRO A 31 14.27 -8.89 0.09
CA PRO A 31 15.64 -8.42 -0.15
C PRO A 31 16.31 -7.80 1.09
N ALA A 32 15.51 -7.32 2.05
CA ALA A 32 15.98 -6.77 3.31
C ALA A 32 15.06 -7.24 4.45
N HIS A 33 15.65 -7.58 5.60
CA HIS A 33 14.91 -7.84 6.84
C HIS A 33 14.07 -6.59 7.17
N GLY A 34 12.74 -6.68 7.03
CA GLY A 34 11.84 -5.54 7.18
C GLY A 34 11.55 -4.82 5.86
N SER A 35 10.96 -5.49 4.88
CA SER A 35 10.30 -4.82 3.75
C SER A 35 9.06 -5.63 3.42
N LEU A 36 8.06 -5.57 4.30
CA LEU A 36 6.90 -6.46 4.29
C LEU A 36 5.70 -5.87 3.56
N VAL A 37 5.91 -4.99 2.59
CA VAL A 37 4.81 -4.40 1.82
C VAL A 37 4.65 -5.18 0.52
N PHE A 38 3.82 -6.23 0.57
CA PHE A 38 3.55 -7.11 -0.57
C PHE A 38 2.30 -6.65 -1.34
N GLN A 39 2.42 -6.67 -2.66
CA GLN A 39 1.38 -6.24 -3.59
C GLN A 39 0.47 -7.40 -3.93
N ASN A 40 -0.82 -7.30 -3.58
CA ASN A 40 -1.75 -8.39 -3.86
C ASN A 40 -2.67 -8.09 -5.05
N LYS A 41 -3.10 -6.83 -5.22
CA LYS A 41 -3.97 -6.39 -6.34
C LYS A 41 -3.81 -4.90 -6.62
N TRP A 42 -3.97 -4.51 -7.89
CA TRP A 42 -4.13 -3.12 -8.33
C TRP A 42 -5.46 -2.96 -9.06
N CYS A 43 -5.97 -1.72 -9.13
CA CYS A 43 -7.15 -1.38 -9.92
C CYS A 43 -6.73 -0.75 -11.26
N HIS A 44 -7.32 -1.20 -12.38
CA HIS A 44 -7.08 -0.57 -13.69
C HIS A 44 -7.50 0.91 -13.67
N GLY A 45 -6.64 1.77 -14.20
CA GLY A 45 -6.85 3.22 -14.21
C GLY A 45 -6.43 3.95 -12.94
N SER A 46 -5.90 3.25 -11.92
CA SER A 46 -5.36 3.92 -10.74
C SER A 46 -4.04 4.64 -11.03
N PRO A 47 -3.65 5.65 -10.22
CA PRO A 47 -2.35 6.31 -10.35
C PRO A 47 -1.21 5.30 -10.37
N VAL A 48 -1.23 4.31 -9.48
CA VAL A 48 -0.26 3.22 -9.42
C VAL A 48 -0.17 2.44 -10.74
N HIS A 49 -1.30 2.12 -11.38
CA HIS A 49 -1.29 1.48 -12.70
C HIS A 49 -0.69 2.40 -13.78
N ARG A 50 -1.01 3.70 -13.72
CA ARG A 50 -0.52 4.72 -14.66
C ARG A 50 1.00 4.92 -14.57
N TYR A 51 1.56 4.87 -13.37
CA TYR A 51 3.00 5.07 -13.13
C TYR A 51 3.81 3.77 -13.14
N GLY A 52 3.16 2.62 -13.35
CA GLY A 52 3.83 1.33 -13.55
C GLY A 52 4.31 0.63 -12.27
N LEU A 53 3.59 0.86 -11.16
CA LEU A 53 3.77 0.14 -9.92
C LEU A 53 2.97 -1.18 -9.98
N TYR A 54 3.62 -2.22 -10.49
CA TYR A 54 3.05 -3.56 -10.74
C TYR A 54 3.41 -4.56 -9.66
N ALA A 55 2.62 -5.65 -9.53
CA ALA A 55 2.85 -6.71 -8.55
C ALA A 55 4.28 -7.26 -8.55
N LEU A 56 4.62 -7.92 -7.45
CA LEU A 56 5.91 -8.59 -7.24
C LEU A 56 7.09 -7.64 -7.03
N GLN A 57 6.82 -6.39 -6.63
CA GLN A 57 7.84 -5.45 -6.18
C GLN A 57 7.63 -5.10 -4.70
N TRP A 58 8.71 -5.08 -3.94
CA TRP A 58 8.76 -4.66 -2.55
C TRP A 58 8.88 -3.14 -2.50
N ILE A 59 8.04 -2.46 -1.72
CA ILE A 59 8.27 -1.04 -1.40
C ILE A 59 9.30 -0.98 -0.27
N VAL A 60 10.40 -0.27 -0.52
CA VAL A 60 11.51 -0.14 0.45
C VAL A 60 11.60 1.28 0.99
N GLU A 61 11.26 2.29 0.19
CA GLU A 61 11.29 3.69 0.59
C GLU A 61 10.16 4.48 -0.06
N VAL A 62 9.62 5.44 0.69
CA VAL A 62 8.67 6.45 0.21
C VAL A 62 9.19 7.83 0.59
N ASN A 63 9.35 8.73 -0.37
CA ASN A 63 9.84 10.11 -0.17
C ASN A 63 11.15 10.21 0.62
N GLY A 64 12.12 9.30 0.40
CA GLY A 64 13.38 9.31 1.15
C GLY A 64 13.30 8.61 2.51
N LYS A 65 12.10 8.26 2.99
CA LYS A 65 11.89 7.59 4.28
C LYS A 65 11.82 6.07 4.07
N PRO A 66 12.67 5.27 4.75
CA PRO A 66 12.59 3.82 4.67
C PRO A 66 11.28 3.34 5.30
N THR A 67 10.61 2.37 4.67
CA THR A 67 9.32 1.83 5.13
C THR A 67 9.45 0.34 5.44
N PRO A 68 10.02 -0.03 6.61
CA PRO A 68 10.27 -1.43 6.90
C PRO A 68 8.98 -2.22 7.18
N ASP A 69 7.99 -1.52 7.73
CA ASP A 69 6.72 -2.06 8.18
C ASP A 69 5.54 -1.35 7.49
N LEU A 70 4.37 -1.99 7.51
CA LEU A 70 3.14 -1.40 7.00
C LEU A 70 2.78 -0.13 7.78
N ASP A 71 2.96 -0.10 9.11
CA ASP A 71 2.63 1.08 9.90
C ASP A 71 3.54 2.27 9.55
N ALA A 72 4.82 2.03 9.23
CA ALA A 72 5.73 3.07 8.74
C ALA A 72 5.27 3.60 7.38
N PHE A 73 4.89 2.71 6.45
CA PHE A 73 4.33 3.10 5.16
C PHE A 73 3.05 3.94 5.32
N VAL A 74 2.13 3.51 6.17
CA VAL A 74 0.89 4.22 6.50
C VAL A 74 1.18 5.58 7.12
N GLY A 75 2.18 5.69 8.00
CA GLY A 75 2.60 6.95 8.59
C GLY A 75 3.06 7.97 7.53
N VAL A 76 3.93 7.55 6.61
CA VAL A 76 4.44 8.43 5.55
C VAL A 76 3.34 8.85 4.58
N THR A 77 2.50 7.91 4.14
CA THR A 77 1.44 8.18 3.16
C THR A 77 0.31 9.04 3.70
N LYS A 78 0.04 9.02 5.02
CA LYS A 78 -0.90 9.94 5.66
C LYS A 78 -0.49 11.41 5.55
N GLU A 79 0.81 11.69 5.54
CA GLU A 79 1.34 13.05 5.46
C GLU A 79 1.17 13.66 4.06
N ILE A 80 1.12 12.83 3.01
CA ILE A 80 1.11 13.27 1.61
C ILE A 80 -0.28 13.79 1.23
N ASN A 81 -0.36 14.99 0.67
CA ASN A 81 -1.63 15.62 0.30
C ASN A 81 -2.10 15.24 -1.11
N ASP A 82 -3.36 15.56 -1.41
CA ASP A 82 -3.89 15.38 -2.76
C ASP A 82 -3.06 16.17 -3.78
N GLY A 83 -2.74 15.53 -4.90
CA GLY A 83 -1.97 16.13 -5.98
C GLY A 83 -0.46 16.25 -5.72
N GLU A 84 0.05 15.83 -4.57
CA GLU A 84 1.49 15.81 -4.31
C GLU A 84 2.18 14.65 -5.02
N PHE A 85 3.45 14.86 -5.37
CA PHE A 85 4.29 13.83 -5.97
C PHE A 85 4.99 13.01 -4.88
N VAL A 86 4.91 11.70 -5.05
CA VAL A 86 5.46 10.69 -4.14
C VAL A 86 6.53 9.92 -4.88
N ARG A 87 7.75 9.92 -4.35
CA ARG A 87 8.86 9.11 -4.86
C ARG A 87 8.87 7.78 -4.12
N VAL A 88 8.59 6.70 -4.84
CA VAL A 88 8.58 5.34 -4.30
C VAL A 88 9.79 4.58 -4.85
N ARG A 89 10.60 4.03 -3.96
CA ARG A 89 11.66 3.07 -4.31
C ARG A 89 11.13 1.67 -4.08
N THR A 90 11.14 0.89 -5.16
CA THR A 90 10.76 -0.51 -5.12
C THR A 90 11.95 -1.42 -5.43
N VAL A 91 11.88 -2.67 -4.97
CA VAL A 91 12.82 -3.72 -5.35
C VAL A 91 12.01 -4.87 -5.90
N HIS A 92 12.26 -5.27 -7.13
CA HIS A 92 11.57 -6.41 -7.73
C HIS A 92 12.03 -7.72 -7.05
N LEU A 93 11.23 -8.79 -7.15
CA LEU A 93 11.63 -10.12 -6.64
C LEU A 93 13.00 -10.62 -7.15
N ASN A 94 13.48 -10.11 -8.29
CA ASN A 94 14.78 -10.45 -8.85
C ASN A 94 15.94 -9.61 -8.26
N GLY A 95 15.68 -8.81 -7.22
CA GLY A 95 16.65 -7.96 -6.55
C GLY A 95 16.95 -6.64 -7.26
N LYS A 96 16.34 -6.33 -8.41
CA LYS A 96 16.60 -5.07 -9.12
C LYS A 96 15.83 -3.91 -8.47
N PRO A 97 16.52 -2.87 -7.94
CA PRO A 97 15.86 -1.68 -7.44
C PRO A 97 15.34 -0.82 -8.60
N ARG A 98 14.17 -0.22 -8.41
CA ARG A 98 13.57 0.77 -9.31
C ARG A 98 13.05 1.94 -8.49
N VAL A 99 13.25 3.15 -8.98
CA VAL A 99 12.65 4.35 -8.39
C VAL A 99 11.60 4.86 -9.37
N MET A 100 10.44 5.22 -8.83
CA MET A 100 9.36 5.82 -9.61
C MET A 100 8.74 6.97 -8.83
N THR A 101 8.10 7.87 -9.56
CA THR A 101 7.34 8.97 -8.98
C THR A 101 5.89 8.80 -9.40
N LEU A 102 4.97 8.90 -8.44
CA LEU A 102 3.54 8.89 -8.69
C LEU A 102 2.90 10.12 -8.07
N LYS A 103 1.80 10.58 -8.66
CA LYS A 103 1.00 11.69 -8.12
C LYS A 103 -0.16 11.11 -7.31
N GLN A 104 -0.31 11.54 -6.07
CA GLN A 104 -1.40 11.11 -5.21
C GLN A 104 -2.73 11.69 -5.68
N ASP A 105 -3.79 10.89 -5.69
CA ASP A 105 -5.13 11.26 -6.13
C ASP A 105 -6.18 10.78 -5.11
N LEU A 106 -6.46 11.63 -4.13
CA LEU A 106 -7.45 11.36 -3.08
C LEU A 106 -8.89 11.60 -3.56
N HIS A 107 -9.08 12.31 -4.67
CA HIS A 107 -10.40 12.57 -5.24
C HIS A 107 -11.04 11.29 -5.76
N TYR A 108 -10.30 10.52 -6.55
CA TYR A 108 -10.78 9.23 -7.08
C TYR A 108 -10.35 8.04 -6.21
N TRP A 109 -9.22 8.14 -5.50
CA TRP A 109 -8.63 7.04 -4.75
C TRP A 109 -8.40 7.40 -3.28
N PRO A 110 -9.47 7.52 -2.47
CA PRO A 110 -9.32 7.73 -1.05
C PRO A 110 -8.57 6.56 -0.41
N THR A 111 -7.75 6.91 0.58
CA THR A 111 -6.90 5.98 1.30
C THR A 111 -7.65 5.40 2.49
N TRP A 112 -7.73 4.08 2.57
CA TRP A 112 -8.43 3.38 3.66
C TRP A 112 -7.72 2.10 4.07
N GLU A 113 -7.86 1.74 5.33
CA GLU A 113 -7.44 0.44 5.86
C GLU A 113 -8.65 -0.44 6.14
N LEU A 114 -8.43 -1.75 6.05
CA LEU A 114 -9.36 -2.79 6.42
C LEU A 114 -8.63 -3.70 7.40
N ARG A 115 -9.07 -3.72 8.65
CA ARG A 115 -8.50 -4.59 9.69
C ARG A 115 -9.52 -5.63 10.11
N PHE A 116 -9.04 -6.83 10.39
CA PHE A 116 -9.85 -7.88 10.98
C PHE A 116 -9.94 -7.65 12.50
N ASP A 117 -11.15 -7.62 13.02
CA ASP A 117 -11.42 -7.53 14.46
C ASP A 117 -11.70 -8.96 14.96
N PRO A 118 -10.79 -9.57 15.74
CA PRO A 118 -10.92 -10.96 16.18
C PRO A 118 -12.05 -11.14 17.21
N ASP A 119 -12.35 -10.11 17.99
CA ASP A 119 -13.38 -10.16 19.04
C ASP A 119 -14.79 -10.20 18.45
N THR A 120 -15.00 -9.48 17.35
CA THR A 120 -16.28 -9.42 16.65
C THR A 120 -16.34 -10.32 15.40
N ALA A 121 -15.22 -10.98 15.04
CA ALA A 121 -15.05 -11.75 13.81
C ALA A 121 -15.46 -11.00 12.53
N MET A 122 -15.34 -9.67 12.54
CA MET A 122 -15.78 -8.79 11.47
C MET A 122 -14.62 -7.97 10.90
N TRP A 123 -14.71 -7.69 9.60
CA TRP A 123 -13.79 -6.75 8.96
C TRP A 123 -14.27 -5.32 9.16
N ARG A 124 -13.40 -4.44 9.66
CA ARG A 124 -13.68 -3.02 9.83
C ARG A 124 -12.87 -2.19 8.85
N ARG A 125 -13.58 -1.38 8.06
CA ARG A 125 -12.97 -0.40 7.16
C ARG A 125 -12.82 0.94 7.88
N ARG A 126 -11.62 1.49 7.90
CA ARG A 126 -11.32 2.83 8.43
C ARG A 126 -10.75 3.69 7.32
N THR A 127 -11.41 4.81 7.03
CA THR A 127 -10.86 5.81 6.12
C THR A 127 -9.70 6.51 6.81
N ILE A 128 -8.57 6.57 6.11
CA ILE A 128 -7.31 7.12 6.64
C ILE A 128 -7.09 8.52 6.11
N LYS A 129 -7.29 8.71 4.81
CA LYS A 129 -7.24 10.02 4.18
C LYS A 129 -8.21 10.05 3.01
N ALA A 130 -9.07 11.06 2.99
CA ALA A 130 -9.97 11.35 1.90
C ALA A 130 -9.93 12.86 1.66
N LEU A 131 -10.39 13.31 0.49
CA LEU A 131 -10.56 14.73 0.23
C LEU A 131 -11.59 15.29 1.24
N ASP A 132 -11.24 16.35 1.96
CA ASP A 132 -12.20 17.03 2.83
C ASP A 132 -13.35 17.55 1.94
N SER A 133 -14.54 17.02 2.17
CA SER A 133 -15.73 17.37 1.38
C SER A 133 -16.32 18.73 1.78
N SER A 134 -15.56 19.58 2.47
CA SER A 134 -16.02 20.86 3.04
C SER A 134 -15.84 22.06 2.11
N ILE A 135 -15.45 21.83 0.85
CA ILE A 135 -15.45 22.88 -0.18
C ILE A 135 -16.35 22.38 -1.33
N ALA A 136 -17.65 22.58 -1.14
CA ALA A 136 -18.66 22.59 -2.18
C ALA A 136 -19.58 23.79 -1.93
#